data_AF-A0A7L7LC52-F1
#
_entry.id   AF-A0A7L7LC52-F1
#
_cell.length_a   1.000
_cell.length_b   1.000
_cell.length_c   1.000
_cell.angle_alpha   90.00
_cell.angle_beta   90.00
_cell.angle_gamma   90.00
#
_symmetry.space_group_name_H-M   'P 1'
#
loop_
_entity.id
_entity.type
_entity.pdbx_description
1 polymer ?
#
loop_
_entity_poly.entity_id
_entity_poly.type
_entity_poly.pdbx_seq_one_letter_code
_entity_poly.pdbx_strand_id
1 'polypeptide(L)'
;MSIRLIDWIFQNLDFKSLDRSAVLNHLIYLNEITQQETSLDRIVKYYSYKISLENRLVQLDKELVDSIKISPESKSTLQQSALKRMVVG
;
A
#
# COMPACT_ATOMS: atom_id res chain seq x y z
N MET A 1 -11.09 -25.02 -9.06
CA MET A 1 -9.79 -24.64 -8.44
C MET A 1 -9.71 -25.35 -7.08
N SER A 2 -8.59 -25.98 -6.72
CA SER A 2 -8.53 -26.75 -5.47
C SER A 2 -8.43 -25.81 -4.27
N ILE A 3 -9.32 -25.97 -3.30
CA ILE A 3 -9.43 -25.15 -2.07
C ILE A 3 -8.07 -24.99 -1.34
N ARG A 4 -7.25 -26.04 -1.37
CA ARG A 4 -5.91 -26.04 -0.74
C ARG A 4 -4.91 -25.11 -1.43
N LEU A 5 -5.10 -24.81 -2.71
CA LEU A 5 -4.23 -23.90 -3.45
C LEU A 5 -4.43 -22.45 -3.01
N ILE A 6 -5.69 -22.04 -2.80
CA ILE A 6 -6.03 -20.68 -2.34
C ILE A 6 -5.40 -20.43 -0.97
N ASP A 7 -5.60 -21.37 -0.04
CA ASP A 7 -5.01 -21.29 1.29
C ASP A 7 -3.48 -21.23 1.23
N TRP A 8 -2.86 -22.07 0.40
CA TRP A 8 -1.42 -22.05 0.24
C TRP A 8 -0.90 -20.72 -0.32
N ILE A 9 -1.59 -20.14 -1.32
CA ILE A 9 -1.22 -18.84 -1.90
C ILE A 9 -1.24 -17.78 -0.80
N PHE A 10 -2.34 -17.62 -0.07
CA PHE A 10 -2.47 -16.55 0.92
C PHE A 10 -1.65 -16.77 2.19
N GLN A 11 -1.29 -18.01 2.53
CA GLN A 11 -0.35 -18.29 3.61
C GLN A 11 1.10 -17.93 3.27
N ASN A 12 1.47 -17.97 1.99
CA ASN A 12 2.83 -17.69 1.53
C ASN A 12 2.95 -16.32 0.83
N LEU A 13 1.88 -15.54 0.79
CA LEU A 13 1.86 -14.23 0.18
C LEU A 13 2.57 -13.23 1.08
N ASP A 14 3.64 -12.61 0.58
CA ASP A 14 4.26 -11.47 1.26
C ASP A 14 3.44 -10.21 1.01
N PHE A 15 2.49 -9.94 1.91
CA PHE A 15 1.60 -8.78 1.81
C PHE A 15 2.35 -7.45 1.76
N LYS A 16 3.56 -7.35 2.31
CA LYS A 16 4.31 -6.09 2.38
C LYS A 16 4.96 -5.74 1.04
N SER A 17 5.35 -6.74 0.25
CA SER A 17 5.99 -6.52 -1.05
C SER A 17 4.99 -6.21 -2.17
N LEU A 18 3.68 -6.34 -1.92
CA LEU A 18 2.66 -6.11 -2.94
C LEU A 18 2.51 -4.62 -3.27
N ASP A 19 2.49 -4.33 -4.56
CA ASP A 19 2.09 -3.03 -5.10
C ASP A 19 0.57 -2.88 -5.17
N ARG A 20 0.10 -1.66 -5.47
CA ARG A 20 -1.34 -1.36 -5.50
C ARG A 20 -2.10 -2.26 -6.51
N SER A 21 -1.52 -2.55 -7.67
CA SER A 21 -2.19 -3.35 -8.70
C SER A 21 -2.33 -4.80 -8.26
N ALA A 22 -1.27 -5.37 -7.70
CA ALA A 22 -1.25 -6.72 -7.17
C ALA A 22 -2.27 -6.87 -6.03
N VAL A 23 -2.33 -5.91 -5.10
CA VAL A 23 -3.31 -5.94 -4.00
C VAL A 23 -4.74 -5.92 -4.54
N LEU A 24 -5.06 -5.06 -5.51
CA LEU A 24 -6.39 -5.00 -6.12
C LEU A 24 -6.76 -6.30 -6.85
N ASN A 25 -5.82 -6.88 -7.59
CA ASN A 25 -6.04 -8.17 -8.26
C ASN A 25 -6.34 -9.29 -7.26
N HIS A 26 -5.60 -9.34 -6.15
CA HIS A 26 -5.88 -10.31 -5.09
C HIS A 26 -7.23 -10.08 -4.42
N LEU A 27 -7.66 -8.83 -4.22
CA LEU A 27 -8.97 -8.50 -3.66
C LEU A 27 -10.12 -8.92 -4.58
N ILE A 28 -9.99 -8.70 -5.89
CA ILE A 28 -10.99 -9.13 -6.89
C ILE A 28 -11.11 -10.66 -6.84
N TYR A 29 -9.98 -11.35 -6.89
CA TYR A 29 -9.95 -12.81 -6.83
C TYR A 29 -10.55 -13.36 -5.53
N LEU A 30 -10.24 -12.75 -4.39
CA LEU A 30 -10.84 -13.10 -3.10
C LEU A 30 -12.36 -12.92 -3.10
N ASN A 31 -12.86 -11.85 -3.70
CA ASN A 31 -14.29 -11.59 -3.79
C ASN A 31 -15.01 -12.67 -4.62
N GLU A 32 -14.43 -13.09 -5.75
CA GLU A 32 -14.96 -14.18 -6.58
C GLU A 32 -15.04 -15.50 -5.80
N ILE A 33 -14.00 -15.83 -5.03
CA ILE A 33 -13.97 -17.04 -4.19
C ILE A 33 -15.03 -16.97 -3.09
N THR A 34 -15.12 -15.83 -2.40
CA THR A 34 -15.99 -15.70 -1.22
C THR A 34 -17.46 -15.80 -1.59
N GLN A 35 -17.85 -15.38 -2.81
CA GLN A 35 -19.22 -15.51 -3.33
C GLN A 35 -19.64 -16.95 -3.60
N GLN A 36 -18.68 -17.86 -3.83
CA GLN A 36 -18.94 -19.26 -4.15
C GLN A 36 -18.73 -20.18 -2.94
N GLU A 37 -18.18 -19.67 -1.84
CA GLU A 37 -17.90 -20.44 -0.63
C GLU A 37 -19.13 -20.49 0.28
N THR A 38 -19.41 -21.66 0.83
CA THR A 38 -20.58 -21.92 1.69
C THR A 38 -20.19 -22.28 3.12
N SER A 39 -18.92 -22.66 3.35
CA SER A 39 -18.40 -22.96 4.66
C SER A 39 -18.10 -21.68 5.44
N LEU A 40 -18.81 -21.46 6.55
CA LEU A 40 -18.63 -20.28 7.41
C LEU A 40 -17.18 -20.10 7.88
N ASP A 41 -16.52 -21.17 8.30
CA ASP A 41 -15.12 -21.15 8.75
C ASP A 41 -14.18 -20.58 7.67
N ARG A 42 -14.41 -20.99 6.42
CA ARG A 42 -13.62 -20.51 5.28
C ARG A 42 -13.96 -19.10 4.88
N ILE A 43 -15.24 -18.73 4.93
CA ILE A 43 -15.67 -17.35 4.71
C ILE A 43 -14.90 -16.44 5.69
N VAL A 44 -14.90 -16.75 6.98
CA VAL A 44 -14.15 -16.00 8.00
C VAL A 44 -12.66 -15.92 7.65
N LYS A 45 -12.06 -17.06 7.26
CA LYS A 45 -10.66 -17.12 6.84
C LYS A 45 -10.36 -16.23 5.63
N TYR A 46 -11.18 -16.26 4.59
CA TYR A 46 -11.03 -15.40 3.40
C TYR A 46 -11.19 -13.93 3.74
N TYR A 47 -12.14 -13.57 4.61
CA TYR A 47 -12.25 -12.20 5.11
C TYR A 47 -11.01 -11.74 5.88
N SER A 48 -10.33 -12.63 6.61
CA SER A 48 -9.05 -12.28 7.26
C SER A 48 -7.94 -11.92 6.26
N TYR A 49 -7.87 -12.64 5.13
CA TYR A 49 -6.95 -12.31 4.04
C TYR A 49 -7.34 -10.98 3.36
N LYS A 50 -8.64 -10.75 3.14
CA LYS A 50 -9.17 -9.51 2.59
C LYS A 50 -8.79 -8.30 3.45
N ILE A 51 -8.98 -8.38 4.76
CA ILE A 51 -8.60 -7.31 5.70
C ILE A 51 -7.10 -7.02 5.62
N SER A 52 -6.26 -8.06 5.50
CA SER A 52 -4.81 -7.90 5.38
C SER A 52 -4.42 -7.14 4.10
N LEU A 53 -5.09 -7.41 2.98
CA LEU A 53 -4.90 -6.71 1.71
C LEU A 53 -5.39 -5.25 1.77
N GLU A 54 -6.58 -5.01 2.34
CA GLU A 54 -7.11 -3.65 2.50
C GLU A 54 -6.20 -2.79 3.38
N ASN A 55 -5.64 -3.36 4.45
CA ASN A 55 -4.64 -2.69 5.27
C ASN A 55 -3.38 -2.34 4.49
N ARG A 56 -2.94 -3.18 3.54
CA ARG A 56 -1.82 -2.86 2.65
C ARG A 56 -2.15 -1.70 1.72
N LEU A 57 -3.36 -1.60 1.18
CA LEU A 57 -3.79 -0.43 0.40
C LEU A 57 -3.69 0.86 1.22
N VAL A 58 -4.18 0.84 2.46
CA VAL A 58 -4.08 1.99 3.36
C VAL A 58 -2.62 2.37 3.63
N GLN A 59 -1.71 1.40 3.76
CA GLN A 59 -0.27 1.67 3.90
C GLN A 59 0.31 2.31 2.64
N LEU A 60 -0.02 1.80 1.46
CA LEU A 60 0.42 2.37 0.18
C LEU A 60 -0.10 3.82 0.00
N ASP A 61 -1.33 4.11 0.44
CA ASP A 61 -1.88 5.47 0.43
C ASP A 61 -1.08 6.40 1.36
N LYS A 62 -0.73 5.92 2.57
CA LYS A 62 0.09 6.67 3.51
C LYS A 62 1.50 6.92 2.95
N GLU A 63 2.15 5.89 2.43
CA GLU A 63 3.47 5.99 1.79
C GLU A 63 3.48 7.01 0.65
N LEU A 64 2.42 7.03 -0.17
CA LEU A 64 2.25 8.02 -1.22
C LEU A 64 2.12 9.43 -0.66
N VAL A 65 1.24 9.65 0.34
CA VAL A 65 1.05 10.96 0.97
C VAL A 65 2.33 11.46 1.62
N ASP A 66 3.07 10.59 2.31
CA ASP A 66 4.31 10.96 2.97
C ASP A 66 5.42 11.28 1.96
N SER A 67 5.47 10.59 0.82
CA SER A 67 6.40 10.93 -0.27
C SER A 67 6.19 12.34 -0.82
N ILE A 68 4.93 12.83 -0.82
CA ILE A 68 4.58 14.18 -1.29
C ILE A 68 4.96 15.24 -0.23
N LYS A 69 4.85 14.93 1.07
CA LYS A 69 5.16 15.86 2.16
C LYS A 69 6.66 16.17 2.32
N ILE A 70 7.54 15.35 1.76
CA ILE A 70 9.01 15.53 1.87
C ILE A 70 9.55 16.63 0.94
N SER A 71 8.72 17.31 0.13
CA SER A 71 9.15 18.44 -0.69
C SER A 71 8.66 19.82 -0.20
N PRO A 72 9.19 20.38 0.91
CA PRO A 72 9.17 21.82 1.15
C PRO A 72 10.57 22.49 1.09
N GLU A 73 11.66 21.77 0.82
CA GLU A 73 13.00 22.39 0.71
C GLU A 73 13.48 22.50 -0.74
N SER A 74 12.90 23.48 -1.43
CA SER A 74 13.52 24.07 -2.63
C SER A 74 13.38 25.58 -2.50
N LYS A 75 14.52 26.24 -2.23
CA LYS A 75 14.75 27.70 -2.17
C LYS A 75 14.91 28.34 -0.77
N SER A 76 15.78 27.80 0.08
CA SER A 76 16.48 28.62 1.10
C SER A 76 17.87 29.12 0.65
N THR A 77 18.28 28.86 -0.60
CA THR A 77 19.65 29.12 -1.07
C THR A 77 19.84 30.46 -1.82
N LEU A 78 18.79 31.26 -2.03
CA LEU A 78 18.89 32.53 -2.78
C LEU A 78 18.95 33.80 -1.92
N GLN A 79 18.69 33.74 -0.61
CA GLN A 79 18.70 34.95 0.23
C GLN A 79 20.05 35.24 0.91
N GLN A 80 20.93 34.24 1.06
CA GLN A 80 22.20 34.44 1.79
C GLN A 80 23.33 35.02 0.91
N SER A 81 23.26 34.87 -0.42
CA SER A 81 24.26 35.42 -1.35
C SER A 81 23.93 36.84 -1.85
N ALA A 82 22.71 37.34 -1.58
CA ALA A 82 22.30 38.71 -1.88
C ALA A 82 22.64 39.68 -0.74
N LEU A 83 22.49 39.27 0.53
CA LEU A 83 22.80 40.15 1.66
C LEU A 83 24.30 40.44 1.83
N LYS A 84 25.19 39.56 1.34
CA LYS A 84 26.65 39.76 1.47
C LYS A 84 27.23 40.76 0.46
N ARG A 85 26.44 41.22 -0.53
CA ARG A 85 26.87 42.22 -1.53
C ARG A 85 26.39 43.65 -1.26
N MET A 86 25.54 43.88 -0.25
CA MET A 86 25.06 45.23 0.11
C MET A 86 25.72 45.83 1.37
N VAL A 87 26.59 45.09 2.06
CA VAL A 87 27.26 45.57 3.29
C VAL A 87 28.75 45.87 3.07
N VAL A 88 29.26 45.68 1.85
CA VAL A 88 30.62 46.09 1.47
C VAL A 88 30.55 46.73 0.08
N GLY A 89 30.36 48.05 0.06
CA GLY A 89 30.31 48.90 -1.13
C GLY A 89 30.03 50.33 -0.71
#